data_AF-A0A0V1PWQ8-F1
#
_entry.id   AF-A0A0V1PWQ8-F1
#
_cell.length_a   1.000
_cell.length_b   1.000
_cell.length_c   1.000
_cell.angle_alpha   90.00
_cell.angle_beta   90.00
_cell.angle_gamma   90.00
#
_symmetry.space_group_name_H-M   'P 1'
#
loop_
_entity.id
_entity.type
_entity.pdbx_description
1 polymer ?
#
loop_
_entity_poly.entity_id
_entity_poly.type
_entity_poly.pdbx_seq_one_letter_code
_entity_poly.pdbx_strand_id
1 'polypeptide(L)'
;MKNQLLIIFEITLLILTFASGSSSGIHESKIEYLETNDAASIQSNSSTTGKLFDRFVIIWLENTNEKAASSNADLHWLSERGVTLTNYWALTHPSEPNYIASVGGDTFGLDKDSFVVLPSIVSSVADLLEEGGITWGEYQEDLPYSGFEGFAFSKHGNSNSYVRKHNPLISYGSITNNSSRLSKIKNFTEFYNDLNQHSLPQWMFITPNMTNDGHDTNIAFPEMVQKILGTNT
;
A
#
# COMPACT_ATOMS: atom_id res chain seq x y z
N MET A 1 -15.91 -17.11 14.02
CA MET A 1 -16.19 -15.75 13.52
C MET A 1 -15.46 -15.64 12.19
N LYS A 2 -16.14 -15.16 11.13
CA LYS A 2 -15.53 -15.05 9.80
C LYS A 2 -14.56 -13.86 9.82
N ASN A 3 -13.27 -14.09 9.60
CA ASN A 3 -12.27 -13.02 9.51
C ASN A 3 -12.53 -12.24 8.21
N GLN A 4 -12.92 -10.97 8.30
CA GLN A 4 -13.23 -10.14 7.12
C GLN A 4 -12.00 -9.28 6.75
N LEU A 5 -11.68 -9.25 5.46
CA LEU A 5 -10.52 -8.55 4.87
C LEU A 5 -11.02 -7.46 3.92
N LEU A 6 -10.53 -6.23 4.10
CA LEU A 6 -10.70 -5.14 3.13
C LEU A 6 -9.38 -4.90 2.42
N ILE A 7 -9.37 -5.07 1.09
CA ILE A 7 -8.22 -4.76 0.24
C ILE A 7 -8.57 -3.54 -0.60
N ILE A 8 -7.73 -2.52 -0.54
CA ILE A 8 -7.78 -1.38 -1.45
C ILE A 8 -6.58 -1.45 -2.38
N PHE A 9 -6.85 -1.56 -3.67
CA PHE A 9 -5.87 -1.33 -4.72
C PHE A 9 -5.97 0.11 -5.15
N GLU A 10 -4.89 0.85 -5.03
CA GLU A 10 -4.85 2.22 -5.53
C GLU A 10 -3.82 2.31 -6.65
N ILE A 11 -4.27 2.94 -7.73
CA ILE A 11 -3.44 3.37 -8.82
C ILE A 11 -3.40 4.88 -8.71
N THR A 12 -2.22 5.44 -8.52
CA THR A 12 -2.07 6.90 -8.54
C THR A 12 -2.32 7.39 -9.96
N LEU A 13 -3.51 7.96 -10.18
CA LEU A 13 -3.95 8.46 -11.47
C LEU A 13 -3.54 9.92 -11.63
N LEU A 14 -2.55 10.20 -12.48
CA LEU A 14 -2.22 11.56 -12.89
C LEU A 14 -3.08 11.98 -14.09
N ILE A 15 -4.23 12.62 -13.84
CA ILE A 15 -5.00 13.31 -14.89
C ILE A 15 -4.90 14.82 -14.65
N LEU A 16 -4.11 15.51 -15.48
CA LEU A 16 -4.16 16.97 -15.61
C LEU A 16 -5.33 17.35 -16.51
N THR A 17 -6.50 17.68 -15.93
CA THR A 17 -7.54 18.44 -16.66
C THR A 17 -8.20 19.49 -15.78
N PHE A 18 -8.35 20.71 -16.33
CA PHE A 18 -9.04 21.84 -15.71
C PHE A 18 -10.55 21.57 -15.64
N ALA A 19 -11.16 21.90 -14.49
CA ALA A 19 -12.54 21.58 -14.15
C ALA A 19 -13.60 22.26 -15.04
N SER A 20 -14.68 21.53 -15.32
CA SER A 20 -16.05 22.06 -15.25
C SER A 20 -17.00 20.91 -14.84
N GLY A 21 -17.83 21.16 -13.83
CA GLY A 21 -18.42 20.12 -12.99
C GLY A 21 -19.73 19.49 -13.45
N SER A 22 -20.20 18.52 -12.66
CA SER A 22 -21.58 18.41 -12.12
C SER A 22 -21.72 17.12 -11.32
N SER A 23 -22.44 17.20 -10.21
CA SER A 23 -22.65 16.12 -9.24
C SER A 23 -23.69 15.09 -9.70
N SER A 24 -23.52 13.82 -9.34
CA SER A 24 -24.65 12.92 -9.13
C SER A 24 -24.27 11.65 -8.35
N GLY A 25 -25.05 11.39 -7.29
CA GLY A 25 -25.47 10.04 -6.87
C GLY A 25 -24.46 9.18 -6.11
N ILE A 26 -24.61 9.12 -4.78
CA ILE A 26 -24.00 8.05 -3.98
C ILE A 26 -24.85 6.79 -4.19
N HIS A 27 -24.34 5.84 -4.98
CA HIS A 27 -24.84 4.47 -5.00
C HIS A 27 -24.10 3.69 -3.90
N GLU A 28 -24.83 3.18 -2.90
CA GLU A 28 -24.29 2.19 -1.97
C GLU A 28 -23.92 0.92 -2.76
N SER A 29 -22.63 0.77 -3.07
CA SER A 29 -22.09 -0.48 -3.59
C SER A 29 -21.88 -1.45 -2.44
N LYS A 30 -22.50 -2.62 -2.54
CA LYS A 30 -22.35 -3.75 -1.64
C LYS A 30 -20.89 -4.22 -1.73
N ILE A 31 -20.05 -3.89 -0.74
CA ILE A 31 -18.67 -4.38 -0.68
C ILE A 31 -18.75 -5.90 -0.48
N GLU A 32 -18.36 -6.66 -1.50
CA GLU A 32 -18.28 -8.10 -1.44
C GLU A 32 -16.90 -8.46 -0.86
N TYR A 33 -16.87 -8.94 0.38
CA TYR A 33 -15.64 -9.37 1.02
C TYR A 33 -15.10 -10.60 0.29
N LEU A 34 -13.80 -10.61 -0.06
CA LEU A 34 -13.14 -11.79 -0.58
C LEU A 34 -13.04 -12.83 0.56
N GLU A 35 -13.97 -13.78 0.60
CA GLU A 35 -13.91 -14.92 1.51
C GLU A 35 -12.82 -15.89 0.99
N THR A 36 -11.62 -15.87 1.59
CA THR A 36 -10.61 -16.90 1.34
C THR A 36 -10.93 -18.15 2.17
N ASN A 37 -11.11 -19.31 1.54
CA ASN A 37 -11.51 -20.57 2.18
C ASN A 37 -10.45 -21.22 3.11
N ASP A 38 -9.28 -20.60 3.31
CA ASP A 38 -8.19 -21.10 4.15
C ASP A 38 -7.88 -20.23 5.38
N ALA A 39 -8.82 -19.39 5.82
CA ALA A 39 -8.66 -18.60 7.05
C ALA A 39 -8.84 -19.47 8.32
N ALA A 40 -7.95 -20.44 8.53
CA ALA A 40 -7.69 -20.99 9.86
C ALA A 40 -7.39 -19.81 10.80
N SER A 41 -7.97 -19.85 12.00
CA SER A 41 -7.97 -18.79 13.01
C SER A 41 -6.64 -18.04 13.10
N ILE A 42 -6.55 -16.90 12.41
CA ILE A 42 -5.36 -16.06 12.44
C ILE A 42 -5.31 -15.40 13.81
N GLN A 43 -4.42 -15.88 14.68
CA GLN A 43 -4.13 -15.24 15.97
C GLN A 43 -3.42 -13.92 15.71
N SER A 44 -4.20 -12.86 15.48
CA SER A 44 -3.69 -11.51 15.52
C SER A 44 -3.08 -11.25 16.90
N ASN A 45 -1.81 -10.85 16.96
CA ASN A 45 -1.20 -10.29 18.17
C ASN A 45 -1.80 -8.93 18.56
N SER A 46 -2.85 -8.46 17.87
CA SER A 46 -3.62 -7.29 18.29
C SER A 46 -4.64 -7.64 19.37
N SER A 47 -4.82 -6.71 20.31
CA SER A 47 -5.91 -6.70 21.27
C SER A 47 -7.26 -6.25 20.68
N THR A 48 -7.31 -5.82 19.42
CA THR A 48 -8.44 -5.08 18.84
C THR A 48 -9.16 -5.88 17.77
N THR A 49 -10.42 -6.19 18.02
CA THR A 49 -11.32 -6.84 17.04
C THR A 49 -11.94 -5.81 16.10
N GLY A 50 -11.99 -6.13 14.81
CA GLY A 50 -12.60 -5.28 13.79
C GLY A 50 -14.11 -5.12 13.98
N LYS A 51 -14.66 -3.93 13.65
CA LYS A 51 -16.12 -3.73 13.61
C LYS A 51 -16.76 -4.29 12.35
N LEU A 52 -16.06 -4.13 11.22
CA LEU A 52 -16.49 -4.57 9.89
C LEU A 52 -15.48 -5.56 9.31
N PHE A 53 -14.19 -5.21 9.34
CA PHE A 53 -13.08 -6.06 8.91
C PHE A 53 -12.02 -6.11 10.01
N ASP A 54 -11.31 -7.22 10.08
CA ASP A 54 -10.20 -7.43 11.01
C ASP A 54 -8.87 -6.96 10.43
N ARG A 55 -8.77 -6.86 9.11
CA ARG A 55 -7.56 -6.46 8.39
C ARG A 55 -7.88 -5.47 7.26
N PHE A 56 -7.01 -4.49 7.13
CA PHE A 56 -7.01 -3.46 6.10
C PHE A 56 -5.67 -3.51 5.35
N VAL A 57 -5.74 -3.86 4.07
CA VAL A 57 -4.57 -4.01 3.20
C VAL A 57 -4.65 -2.95 2.12
N ILE A 58 -3.61 -2.12 2.04
CA ILE A 58 -3.42 -1.15 0.97
C ILE A 58 -2.32 -1.70 0.06
N ILE A 59 -2.59 -1.74 -1.24
CA ILE A 59 -1.60 -2.08 -2.26
C ILE A 59 -1.52 -0.89 -3.20
N TRP A 60 -0.38 -0.19 -3.19
CA TRP A 60 -0.14 0.95 -4.07
C TRP A 60 0.65 0.53 -5.30
N LEU A 61 0.02 0.72 -6.45
CA LEU A 61 0.66 0.70 -7.76
C LEU A 61 0.97 2.14 -8.18
N GLU A 62 1.86 2.26 -9.15
CA GLU A 62 2.40 3.49 -9.68
C GLU A 62 1.78 3.88 -11.04
N ASN A 63 2.25 4.99 -11.59
CA ASN A 63 1.69 5.88 -12.61
C ASN A 63 1.19 5.12 -13.84
N THR A 64 -0.11 4.89 -13.87
CA THR A 64 -0.79 4.52 -15.11
C THR A 64 -2.10 5.28 -15.25
N ASN A 65 -2.55 5.43 -16.49
CA ASN A 65 -3.84 6.05 -16.74
C ASN A 65 -4.96 5.03 -16.57
N GLU A 66 -6.17 5.51 -16.27
CA GLU A 66 -7.35 4.68 -16.02
C GLU A 66 -7.61 3.71 -17.18
N LYS A 67 -7.41 4.15 -18.42
CA LYS A 67 -7.63 3.30 -19.59
C LYS A 67 -6.66 2.11 -19.63
N ALA A 68 -5.40 2.33 -19.30
CA ALA A 68 -4.38 1.28 -19.24
C ALA A 68 -4.64 0.33 -18.05
N ALA A 69 -5.03 0.88 -16.90
CA ALA A 69 -5.43 0.11 -15.72
C ALA A 69 -6.65 -0.78 -15.99
N SER A 70 -7.74 -0.21 -16.53
CA SER A 70 -8.98 -0.94 -16.83
C SER A 70 -8.82 -1.95 -17.97
N SER A 71 -7.83 -1.77 -18.84
CA SER A 71 -7.48 -2.74 -19.89
C SER A 71 -6.60 -3.89 -19.38
N ASN A 72 -6.04 -3.79 -18.17
CA ASN A 72 -5.27 -4.87 -17.56
C ASN A 72 -6.23 -5.93 -16.98
N ALA A 73 -6.03 -7.19 -17.35
CA ALA A 73 -6.93 -8.28 -16.97
C ALA A 73 -7.03 -8.49 -15.45
N ASP A 74 -5.93 -8.36 -14.71
CA ASP A 74 -5.92 -8.58 -13.26
C ASP A 74 -6.59 -7.44 -12.51
N LEU A 75 -6.33 -6.19 -12.92
CA LEU A 75 -6.98 -5.01 -12.36
C LEU A 75 -8.47 -4.97 -12.72
N HIS A 76 -8.83 -5.42 -13.92
CA HIS A 76 -10.23 -5.58 -14.31
C HIS A 76 -10.91 -6.67 -13.47
N TRP A 77 -10.29 -7.83 -13.31
CA TRP A 77 -10.80 -8.93 -12.48
C TRP A 77 -11.03 -8.50 -11.03
N LEU A 78 -10.15 -7.65 -10.50
CA LEU A 78 -10.30 -7.02 -9.19
C LEU A 78 -11.48 -6.04 -9.14
N SER A 79 -11.64 -5.21 -10.16
CA SER A 79 -12.72 -4.22 -10.22
C SER A 79 -14.11 -4.87 -10.19
N GLU A 80 -14.26 -6.08 -10.73
CA GLU A 80 -15.51 -6.85 -10.70
C GLU A 80 -15.87 -7.36 -9.29
N ARG A 81 -14.92 -7.38 -8.35
CA ARG A 81 -15.06 -7.96 -6.99
C ARG A 81 -14.99 -6.93 -5.87
N GLY A 82 -14.83 -5.66 -6.23
CA GLY A 82 -14.65 -4.58 -5.28
C GLY A 82 -15.44 -3.34 -5.68
N VAL A 83 -15.00 -2.21 -5.13
CA VAL A 83 -15.56 -0.91 -5.46
C VAL A 83 -14.49 -0.12 -6.20
N THR A 84 -14.79 0.28 -7.43
CA THR A 84 -13.94 1.19 -8.18
C THR A 84 -14.20 2.63 -7.75
N LEU A 85 -13.16 3.31 -7.24
CA LEU A 85 -13.23 4.72 -6.89
C LEU A 85 -12.98 5.59 -8.14
N THR A 86 -14.05 6.04 -8.78
CA THR A 86 -13.96 6.82 -10.04
C THR A 86 -13.66 8.32 -9.85
N ASN A 87 -13.57 8.77 -8.59
CA ASN A 87 -13.26 10.15 -8.23
C ASN A 87 -12.14 10.19 -7.17
N TYR A 88 -11.07 9.45 -7.43
CA TYR A 88 -9.88 9.36 -6.59
C TYR A 88 -8.69 9.98 -7.31
N TRP A 89 -7.97 10.89 -6.65
CA TRP A 89 -6.98 11.75 -7.27
C TRP A 89 -5.69 11.77 -6.45
N ALA A 90 -4.56 11.81 -7.15
CA ALA A 90 -3.29 12.19 -6.54
C ALA A 90 -3.39 13.61 -5.95
N LEU A 91 -2.69 13.85 -4.85
CA LEU A 91 -2.62 15.17 -4.22
C LEU A 91 -1.67 16.10 -4.98
N THR A 92 -0.58 15.55 -5.53
CA THR A 92 0.43 16.31 -6.26
C THR A 92 1.27 15.42 -7.18
N HIS A 93 2.25 16.01 -7.85
CA HIS A 93 3.34 15.32 -8.53
C HIS A 93 4.67 15.97 -8.10
N PRO A 94 5.75 15.20 -7.83
CA PRO A 94 5.94 13.76 -8.12
C PRO A 94 5.32 12.81 -7.09
N SER A 95 5.65 11.52 -7.15
CA SER A 95 5.01 10.44 -6.37
C SER A 95 5.32 10.53 -4.86
N GLU A 96 6.55 10.88 -4.45
CA GLU A 96 6.95 10.83 -3.04
C GLU A 96 6.03 11.62 -2.08
N PRO A 97 5.63 12.87 -2.38
CA PRO A 97 4.70 13.60 -1.51
C PRO A 97 3.34 12.92 -1.34
N ASN A 98 2.86 12.14 -2.32
CA ASN A 98 1.62 11.38 -2.19
C ASN A 98 1.79 10.23 -1.19
N TYR A 99 2.90 9.48 -1.24
CA TYR A 99 3.21 8.43 -0.26
C TYR A 99 3.31 9.01 1.16
N ILE A 100 3.98 10.14 1.32
CA ILE A 100 4.08 10.80 2.62
C ILE A 100 2.68 11.22 3.12
N ALA A 101 1.86 11.82 2.26
CA ALA A 101 0.54 12.28 2.62
C ALA A 101 -0.46 11.14 2.87
N SER A 102 -0.30 9.96 2.27
CA SER A 102 -1.22 8.82 2.49
C SER A 102 -1.17 8.31 3.92
N VAL A 103 -0.04 8.46 4.62
CA VAL A 103 0.13 8.07 6.03
C VAL A 103 0.16 9.24 7.00
N GLY A 104 0.42 10.49 6.55
CA GLY A 104 0.47 11.68 7.43
C GLY A 104 -0.62 12.71 7.22
N GLY A 105 -1.39 12.62 6.14
CA GLY A 105 -2.46 13.55 5.81
C GLY A 105 -2.02 14.91 5.24
N ASP A 106 -0.73 15.12 4.98
CA ASP A 106 -0.17 16.36 4.40
C ASP A 106 1.07 16.03 3.53
N THR A 107 1.32 16.83 2.50
CA THR A 107 2.55 16.74 1.69
C THR A 107 3.74 17.44 2.37
N PHE A 108 3.48 18.22 3.43
CA PHE A 108 4.45 19.05 4.15
C PHE A 108 5.22 20.01 3.24
N GLY A 109 4.60 20.43 2.13
CA GLY A 109 5.19 21.32 1.13
C GLY A 109 6.27 20.66 0.27
N LEU A 110 6.39 19.32 0.28
CA LEU A 110 7.31 18.61 -0.58
C LEU A 110 6.81 18.61 -2.03
N ASP A 111 7.73 18.90 -2.97
CA ASP A 111 7.46 19.09 -4.39
C ASP A 111 8.42 18.29 -5.31
N LYS A 112 9.21 17.39 -4.72
CA LYS A 112 10.23 16.61 -5.42
C LYS A 112 10.48 15.26 -4.74
N ASP A 113 11.01 14.32 -5.51
CA ASP A 113 11.57 13.07 -4.99
C ASP A 113 12.97 13.33 -4.41
N SER A 114 13.14 13.19 -3.10
CA SER A 114 14.38 13.47 -2.39
C SER A 114 14.56 12.60 -1.15
N PHE A 115 15.79 12.48 -0.65
CA PHE A 115 15.98 11.82 0.63
C PHE A 115 15.42 12.72 1.74
N VAL A 116 14.24 12.40 2.28
CA VAL A 116 13.56 13.19 3.31
C VAL A 116 13.23 12.38 4.55
N VAL A 117 13.56 12.92 5.72
CA VAL A 117 13.11 12.39 7.02
C VAL A 117 12.44 13.53 7.76
N LEU A 118 11.14 13.41 7.96
CA LEU A 118 10.33 14.34 8.75
C LEU A 118 10.73 14.26 10.23
N PRO A 119 10.70 15.37 10.98
CA PRO A 119 10.99 15.36 12.41
C PRO A 119 10.12 14.36 13.18
N SER A 120 10.64 13.73 14.24
CA SER A 120 9.90 12.73 15.03
C SER A 120 8.63 13.24 15.75
N ILE A 121 8.40 14.56 15.76
CA ILE A 121 7.16 15.16 16.26
C ILE A 121 6.01 15.11 15.24
N VAL A 122 6.32 14.85 13.97
CA VAL A 122 5.30 14.68 12.93
C VAL A 122 4.68 13.29 13.08
N SER A 123 3.38 13.26 13.37
CA SER A 123 2.62 12.03 13.52
C SER A 123 2.24 11.42 12.18
N SER A 124 2.05 10.11 12.18
CA SER A 124 1.47 9.36 11.06
C SER A 124 0.34 8.44 11.55
N VAL A 125 -0.31 7.75 10.62
CA VAL A 125 -1.32 6.73 10.91
C VAL A 125 -0.79 5.64 11.84
N ALA A 126 0.53 5.38 11.85
CA ALA A 126 1.15 4.43 12.77
C ALA A 126 0.95 4.82 14.25
N ASP A 127 0.96 6.11 14.57
CA ASP A 127 0.70 6.58 15.95
C ASP A 127 -0.75 6.29 16.37
N LEU A 128 -1.70 6.55 15.47
CA LEU A 128 -3.13 6.28 15.70
C LEU A 128 -3.42 4.77 15.83
N LEU A 129 -2.77 3.95 14.99
CA LEU A 129 -2.88 2.50 15.02
C LEU A 129 -2.35 1.94 16.35
N GLU A 130 -1.19 2.41 16.79
CA GLU A 130 -0.59 1.98 18.06
C GLU A 130 -1.41 2.43 19.28
N GLU A 131 -1.95 3.65 19.28
CA GLU A 131 -2.87 4.13 20.32
C GLU A 131 -4.14 3.24 20.38
N GLY A 132 -4.63 2.78 19.23
CA GLY A 132 -5.77 1.86 19.12
C GLY A 132 -5.44 0.38 19.36
N GLY A 133 -4.18 0.03 19.66
CA GLY A 133 -3.75 -1.37 19.80
C GLY A 133 -3.82 -2.19 18.50
N ILE A 134 -3.90 -1.52 17.34
CA ILE A 134 -3.98 -2.13 16.01
C ILE A 134 -2.56 -2.39 15.51
N THR A 135 -2.27 -3.64 15.15
CA THR A 135 -0.95 -4.00 14.62
C THR A 135 -0.79 -3.48 13.20
N TRP A 136 0.40 -2.99 12.86
CA TRP A 136 0.70 -2.43 11.55
C TRP A 136 2.05 -2.92 11.00
N GLY A 137 2.18 -2.93 9.68
CA GLY A 137 3.43 -3.21 8.99
C GLY A 137 3.40 -2.79 7.54
N GLU A 138 4.58 -2.62 6.96
CA GLU A 138 4.75 -2.36 5.53
C GLU A 138 5.53 -3.51 4.89
N TYR A 139 5.14 -3.88 3.68
CA TYR A 139 5.80 -4.91 2.89
C TYR A 139 6.23 -4.33 1.55
N GLN A 140 7.53 -4.17 1.38
CA GLN A 140 8.14 -3.50 0.26
C GLN A 140 8.91 -4.53 -0.58
N GLU A 141 8.53 -4.71 -1.84
CA GLU A 141 9.19 -5.69 -2.70
C GLU A 141 10.67 -5.28 -2.93
N ASP A 142 11.57 -6.26 -2.84
CA ASP A 142 13.02 -6.09 -2.93
C ASP A 142 13.69 -5.15 -1.91
N LEU A 143 13.01 -4.76 -0.82
CA LEU A 143 13.68 -4.13 0.31
C LEU A 143 14.79 -5.05 0.85
N PRO A 144 16.07 -4.65 0.92
CA PRO A 144 17.16 -5.60 1.15
C PRO A 144 17.11 -6.28 2.53
N TYR A 145 16.59 -5.59 3.53
CA TYR A 145 16.32 -6.10 4.87
C TYR A 145 15.30 -5.20 5.57
N SER A 146 14.63 -5.71 6.61
CA SER A 146 13.65 -4.94 7.37
C SER A 146 14.29 -3.68 7.97
N GLY A 147 13.65 -2.53 7.77
CA GLY A 147 14.14 -1.25 8.23
C GLY A 147 15.27 -0.64 7.39
N PHE A 148 15.46 -1.05 6.14
CA PHE A 148 16.43 -0.40 5.26
C PHE A 148 16.04 1.07 4.99
N GLU A 149 16.91 1.99 5.39
CA GLU A 149 16.70 3.44 5.27
C GLU A 149 17.35 4.07 4.03
N GLY A 150 18.11 3.28 3.25
CA GLY A 150 18.82 3.77 2.08
C GLY A 150 17.90 4.22 0.95
N PHE A 151 18.43 5.05 0.05
CA PHE A 151 17.62 5.69 -1.00
C PHE A 151 17.04 4.72 -2.02
N ALA A 152 17.78 3.68 -2.41
CA ALA A 152 17.34 2.64 -3.32
C ALA A 152 18.18 1.37 -3.12
N PHE A 153 17.67 0.23 -3.60
CA PHE A 153 18.40 -1.02 -3.64
C PHE A 153 18.11 -1.77 -4.94
N SER A 154 19.16 -2.26 -5.61
CA SER A 154 19.08 -3.00 -6.87
C SER A 154 19.50 -4.45 -6.63
N LYS A 155 18.56 -5.40 -6.74
CA LYS A 155 18.80 -6.81 -6.40
C LYS A 155 19.52 -7.59 -7.51
N HIS A 156 19.54 -7.09 -8.74
CA HIS A 156 20.11 -7.82 -9.89
C HIS A 156 20.93 -6.95 -10.86
N GLY A 157 21.43 -5.81 -10.40
CA GLY A 157 22.11 -4.82 -11.25
C GLY A 157 21.16 -4.04 -12.18
N ASN A 158 19.85 -4.25 -12.03
CA ASN A 158 18.79 -3.45 -12.63
C ASN A 158 18.43 -2.28 -11.71
N SER A 159 18.37 -1.07 -12.24
CA SER A 159 17.98 0.13 -11.48
C SER A 159 16.53 0.13 -10.99
N ASN A 160 15.73 -0.85 -11.40
CA ASN A 160 14.27 -0.89 -11.23
C ASN A 160 13.83 -1.86 -10.12
N SER A 161 14.47 -1.80 -8.95
CA SER A 161 14.07 -2.57 -7.75
C SER A 161 13.46 -1.63 -6.69
N TYR A 162 13.86 -1.73 -5.42
CA TYR A 162 13.32 -0.93 -4.32
C TYR A 162 13.76 0.53 -4.42
N VAL A 163 12.82 1.46 -4.24
CA VAL A 163 13.08 2.90 -4.08
C VAL A 163 12.39 3.40 -2.82
N ARG A 164 13.13 4.19 -2.04
CA ARG A 164 12.65 4.74 -0.76
C ARG A 164 11.40 5.62 -0.91
N LYS A 165 11.29 6.35 -2.03
CA LYS A 165 10.17 7.24 -2.31
C LYS A 165 8.79 6.56 -2.38
N HIS A 166 8.75 5.24 -2.55
CA HIS A 166 7.52 4.44 -2.61
C HIS A 166 7.20 3.73 -1.28
N ASN A 167 7.96 4.05 -0.24
CA ASN A 167 7.77 3.55 1.11
C ASN A 167 7.28 4.73 1.97
N PRO A 168 6.04 4.75 2.46
CA PRO A 168 5.48 5.94 3.07
C PRO A 168 6.03 6.21 4.48
N LEU A 169 6.11 5.19 5.36
CA LEU A 169 6.53 5.40 6.75
C LEU A 169 8.04 5.58 6.94
N ILE A 170 8.90 5.19 5.99
CA ILE A 170 10.35 5.40 6.09
C ILE A 170 10.75 6.89 6.13
N SER A 171 9.86 7.77 5.66
CA SER A 171 10.06 9.22 5.70
C SER A 171 9.73 9.86 7.05
N TYR A 172 9.26 9.09 8.04
CA TYR A 172 8.89 9.62 9.35
C TYR A 172 9.96 9.33 10.40
N GLY A 173 10.53 10.38 10.98
CA GLY A 173 11.51 10.25 12.06
C GLY A 173 10.95 9.60 13.32
N SER A 174 9.63 9.58 13.52
CA SER A 174 8.97 8.83 14.61
C SER A 174 9.03 7.32 14.39
N ILE A 175 9.33 6.89 13.17
CA ILE A 175 9.49 5.49 12.76
C ILE A 175 10.98 5.14 12.73
N THR A 176 11.79 5.88 11.96
CA THR A 176 13.22 5.55 11.77
C THR A 176 14.06 5.66 13.04
N ASN A 177 13.74 6.59 13.93
CA ASN A 177 14.44 6.72 15.22
C ASN A 177 13.96 5.73 16.29
N ASN A 178 13.01 4.82 15.97
CA ASN A 178 12.51 3.80 16.87
C ASN A 178 12.72 2.41 16.24
N SER A 179 13.69 1.64 16.74
CA SER A 179 14.05 0.34 16.16
C SER A 179 12.88 -0.65 16.09
N SER A 180 11.95 -0.62 17.05
CA SER A 180 10.76 -1.48 17.04
C SER A 180 9.72 -1.07 16.00
N ARG A 181 9.63 0.22 15.65
CA ARG A 181 8.77 0.69 14.58
C ARG A 181 9.43 0.49 13.22
N LEU A 182 10.72 0.82 13.10
CA LEU A 182 11.52 0.61 11.90
C LEU A 182 11.52 -0.86 11.45
N SER A 183 11.59 -1.82 12.38
CA SER A 183 11.53 -3.25 12.05
C SER A 183 10.19 -3.74 11.48
N LYS A 184 9.12 -2.90 11.53
CA LYS A 184 7.81 -3.21 10.93
C LYS A 184 7.75 -2.87 9.44
N ILE A 185 8.77 -2.19 8.91
CA ILE A 185 9.00 -2.00 7.47
C ILE A 185 9.82 -3.18 6.98
N LYS A 186 9.21 -4.08 6.20
CA LYS A 186 9.77 -5.40 5.87
C LYS A 186 9.93 -5.59 4.37
N ASN A 187 10.79 -6.54 3.97
CA ASN A 187 10.75 -7.10 2.63
C ASN A 187 9.41 -7.83 2.43
N PHE A 188 8.83 -7.72 1.24
CA PHE A 188 7.63 -8.48 0.87
C PHE A 188 7.73 -10.00 1.11
N THR A 189 8.92 -10.61 1.04
CA THR A 189 9.09 -12.03 1.39
C THR A 189 8.65 -12.37 2.83
N GLU A 190 8.74 -11.41 3.75
CA GLU A 190 8.28 -11.59 5.14
C GLU A 190 6.76 -11.66 5.25
N PHE A 191 6.00 -11.19 4.25
CA PHE A 191 4.56 -11.35 4.22
C PHE A 191 4.17 -12.82 4.30
N TYR A 192 4.84 -13.69 3.53
CA TYR A 192 4.56 -15.13 3.56
C TYR A 192 5.00 -15.78 4.88
N ASN A 193 6.09 -15.30 5.48
CA ASN A 193 6.50 -15.75 6.81
C ASN A 193 5.43 -15.40 7.85
N ASP A 194 4.97 -14.14 7.86
CA ASP A 194 3.94 -13.67 8.77
C ASP A 194 2.58 -14.34 8.52
N LEU A 195 2.25 -14.64 7.26
CA LEU A 195 1.05 -15.40 6.90
C LEU A 195 1.12 -16.82 7.46
N ASN A 196 2.23 -17.54 7.23
CA ASN A 196 2.43 -18.91 7.70
C ASN A 196 2.50 -19.00 9.24
N GLN A 197 3.02 -17.96 9.89
CA GLN A 197 3.08 -17.85 11.35
C GLN A 197 1.79 -17.29 11.97
N HIS A 198 0.77 -17.01 11.17
CA HIS A 198 -0.49 -16.39 11.60
C HIS A 198 -0.30 -15.03 12.30
N SER A 199 0.78 -14.31 12.00
CA SER A 199 1.22 -13.08 12.66
C SER A 199 1.08 -11.83 11.80
N LEU A 200 0.33 -11.89 10.68
CA LEU A 200 0.09 -10.71 9.83
C LEU A 200 -0.40 -9.50 10.67
N PRO A 201 0.00 -8.26 10.35
CA PRO A 201 -0.53 -7.05 10.95
C PRO A 201 -1.94 -6.73 10.45
N GLN A 202 -2.77 -6.09 11.29
CA GLN A 202 -4.11 -5.70 10.88
C GLN A 202 -4.12 -4.60 9.83
N TRP A 203 -3.21 -3.63 9.93
CA TRP A 203 -3.01 -2.61 8.91
C TRP A 203 -1.74 -2.95 8.12
N MET A 204 -1.87 -3.07 6.81
CA MET A 204 -0.76 -3.41 5.93
C MET A 204 -0.68 -2.44 4.76
N PHE A 205 0.52 -1.94 4.50
CA PHE A 205 0.82 -1.19 3.28
C PHE A 205 1.82 -1.97 2.44
N ILE A 206 1.45 -2.27 1.20
CA ILE A 206 2.22 -3.12 0.32
C ILE A 206 2.58 -2.31 -0.92
N THR A 207 3.87 -2.26 -1.25
CA THR A 207 4.35 -1.58 -2.45
C THR A 207 5.22 -2.52 -3.28
N PRO A 208 4.90 -2.74 -4.58
CA PRO A 208 5.78 -3.46 -5.48
C PRO A 208 7.05 -2.66 -5.77
N ASN A 209 8.04 -3.32 -6.34
CA ASN A 209 9.25 -2.66 -6.79
C ASN A 209 8.99 -1.89 -8.10
N MET A 210 9.94 -1.06 -8.54
CA MET A 210 9.85 -0.26 -9.77
C MET A 210 9.62 -1.08 -11.06
N THR A 211 9.81 -2.40 -11.02
CA THR A 211 9.49 -3.28 -12.16
C THR A 211 8.00 -3.64 -12.15
N ASN A 212 7.42 -3.89 -10.98
CA ASN A 212 6.08 -4.44 -10.83
C ASN A 212 5.02 -3.42 -10.42
N ASP A 213 5.42 -2.19 -10.07
CA ASP A 213 4.50 -1.15 -9.63
C ASP A 213 3.80 -0.45 -10.81
N GLY A 214 4.30 -0.60 -12.04
CA GLY A 214 3.73 0.05 -13.22
C GLY A 214 4.27 1.45 -13.49
N HIS A 215 5.35 1.86 -12.80
CA HIS A 215 6.03 3.15 -13.00
C HIS A 215 6.60 3.29 -14.42
N ASP A 216 7.01 2.17 -15.03
CA ASP A 216 7.46 2.12 -16.42
C ASP A 216 6.35 1.51 -17.29
N THR A 217 5.71 2.32 -18.14
CA THR A 217 4.51 2.02 -18.94
C THR A 217 4.56 0.77 -19.86
N ASN A 218 5.70 0.08 -19.90
CA ASN A 218 5.95 -1.10 -20.72
C ASN A 218 6.04 -2.40 -19.92
N ILE A 219 5.93 -2.35 -18.59
CA ILE A 219 6.01 -3.56 -17.76
C ILE A 219 4.61 -3.94 -17.32
N ALA A 220 4.30 -5.20 -17.53
CA ALA A 220 3.03 -5.77 -17.15
C ALA A 220 2.84 -5.58 -15.63
N PHE A 221 1.60 -5.37 -15.20
CA PHE A 221 1.22 -5.27 -13.80
C PHE A 221 1.11 -6.62 -13.04
N PRO A 222 1.29 -7.84 -13.61
CA PRO A 222 0.44 -8.95 -13.22
C PRO A 222 1.01 -9.71 -12.02
N GLU A 223 2.28 -9.53 -11.65
CA GLU A 223 2.89 -10.46 -10.71
C GLU A 223 2.47 -10.19 -9.26
N MET A 224 2.35 -8.94 -8.82
CA MET A 224 2.11 -8.67 -7.40
C MET A 224 0.67 -8.96 -6.97
N VAL A 225 -0.30 -8.56 -7.80
CA VAL A 225 -1.73 -8.83 -7.54
C VAL A 225 -1.96 -10.34 -7.47
N GLN A 226 -1.39 -11.10 -8.40
CA GLN A 226 -1.47 -12.57 -8.40
C GLN A 226 -0.72 -13.18 -7.20
N LYS A 227 0.47 -12.67 -6.86
CA LYS A 227 1.28 -13.11 -5.69
C LYS A 227 0.53 -12.94 -4.36
N ILE A 228 -0.27 -11.88 -4.21
CA ILE A 228 -1.04 -11.58 -2.99
C ILE A 228 -2.36 -12.35 -2.95
N LEU A 229 -3.04 -12.46 -4.09
CA LEU A 229 -4.39 -13.06 -4.16
C LEU A 229 -4.36 -14.58 -4.37
N GLY A 230 -3.18 -15.16 -4.62
CA GLY A 230 -3.03 -16.60 -4.84
C GLY A 230 -3.69 -17.11 -6.12
N THR A 231 -4.04 -16.21 -7.04
CA THR A 231 -4.68 -16.56 -8.31
C THR A 231 -3.62 -17.00 -9.30
N ASN A 232 -3.28 -18.29 -9.28
CA ASN A 232 -2.66 -18.93 -10.44
C ASN A 232 -3.73 -19.02 -11.53
N THR A 233 -3.62 -18.24 -12.61
CA THR A 233 -4.24 -18.60 -13.89
C THR A 233 -3.34 -19.55 -14.65
#